data_AF-A0A2K6P4F3-F1
#
_entry.id   AF-A0A2K6P4F3-F1
#
_cell.length_a   1.000
_cell.length_b   1.000
_cell.length_c   1.000
_cell.angle_alpha   90.00
_cell.angle_beta   90.00
_cell.angle_gamma   90.00
#
_symmetry.space_group_name_H-M   'P 1'
#
loop_
_entity.id
_entity.type
_entity.pdbx_description
1 polymer ?
#
loop_
_entity_poly.entity_id
_entity_poly.type
_entity_poly.pdbx_seq_one_letter_code
_entity_poly.pdbx_strand_id
1 'polypeptide(L)'
;MEMKKKINLELRNRAPEEVTELVLDNCLCVNGEIEGLNDTFKELEFLSMANVELSSLARLPSLNKLRKLELSDNIISGGLEVLAEKCPNLTYLNLSGNKIKDLSTVEALQNLKNLKSLDLFNCEITNLEDYRESIFELLQQITYLDGFDQEDNEAPDSEEEDDEDGDEDDEEEEENEAGPPEGYEEEEEEEEDEDEDEDEDEDEAGSELGEGEEEVGLSYLMKEEIQDEEDDDDYVEEGEEEEEEEEEGLRGEKRKRDAEDDGEEDD
;
A
#
# COMPACT_ATOMS: atom_id res chain seq x y z
N MET A 1 -12.26 -3.07 -8.41
CA MET A 1 -11.88 -4.51 -8.55
C MET A 1 -11.47 -5.00 -7.16
N GLU A 2 -11.79 -6.23 -6.76
CA GLU A 2 -11.34 -6.77 -5.45
C GLU A 2 -9.81 -6.87 -5.39
N MET A 3 -9.21 -6.55 -4.24
CA MET A 3 -7.77 -6.59 -4.03
C MET A 3 -7.14 -7.94 -4.43
N LYS A 4 -7.74 -9.06 -4.01
CA LYS A 4 -7.25 -10.40 -4.37
C LYS A 4 -7.21 -10.63 -5.89
N LYS A 5 -8.18 -10.11 -6.64
CA LYS A 5 -8.20 -10.23 -8.11
C LYS A 5 -7.11 -9.36 -8.74
N LYS A 6 -6.88 -8.15 -8.20
CA LYS A 6 -5.81 -7.26 -8.64
C LYS A 6 -4.43 -7.88 -8.43
N ILE A 7 -4.17 -8.48 -7.26
CA ILE A 7 -2.92 -9.19 -6.99
C ILE A 7 -2.65 -10.25 -8.06
N ASN A 8 -3.63 -11.11 -8.36
CA ASN A 8 -3.47 -12.13 -9.40
C ASN A 8 -3.18 -11.54 -10.79
N LEU A 9 -3.75 -10.37 -11.09
CA LEU A 9 -3.49 -9.66 -12.34
C LEU A 9 -2.08 -9.09 -12.41
N GLU A 10 -1.57 -8.52 -11.31
CA GLU A 10 -0.22 -7.94 -11.23
C GLU A 10 0.89 -8.99 -11.22
N LEU A 11 0.61 -10.18 -10.69
CA LEU A 11 1.54 -11.31 -10.74
C LEU A 11 1.87 -11.71 -12.20
N ARG A 12 0.93 -11.62 -13.15
CA ARG A 12 1.14 -11.95 -14.58
C ARG A 12 1.88 -13.28 -14.81
N ASN A 13 1.57 -14.30 -14.02
CA ASN A 13 2.20 -15.63 -13.97
C ASN A 13 3.62 -15.69 -13.35
N ARG A 14 4.12 -14.60 -12.76
CA ARG A 14 5.30 -14.63 -11.90
C ARG A 14 4.98 -15.28 -10.56
N ALA A 15 5.97 -15.92 -9.96
CA ALA A 15 5.84 -16.38 -8.59
C ALA A 15 5.78 -15.15 -7.65
N PRO A 16 4.92 -15.14 -6.62
CA PRO A 16 4.90 -14.07 -5.61
C PRO A 16 6.25 -13.82 -4.95
N GLU A 17 7.10 -14.85 -4.90
CA GLU A 17 8.44 -14.81 -4.31
C GLU A 17 9.44 -13.98 -5.11
N GLU A 18 9.19 -13.72 -6.40
CA GLU A 18 10.09 -12.97 -7.30
C GLU A 18 9.63 -11.52 -7.52
N VAL A 19 8.52 -11.12 -6.90
CA VAL A 19 7.92 -9.79 -7.11
C VAL A 19 8.52 -8.78 -6.15
N THR A 20 9.22 -7.81 -6.71
CA THR A 20 9.82 -6.67 -5.98
C THR A 20 8.88 -5.49 -5.85
N GLU A 21 7.98 -5.31 -6.82
CA GLU A 21 7.05 -4.18 -6.86
C GLU A 21 5.61 -4.65 -7.04
N LEU A 22 4.70 -4.10 -6.23
CA LEU A 22 3.28 -4.43 -6.30
C LEU A 22 2.41 -3.18 -6.11
N VAL A 23 1.60 -2.88 -7.13
CA VAL A 23 0.68 -1.72 -7.14
C VAL A 23 -0.76 -2.21 -7.12
N LEU A 24 -1.45 -1.94 -6.01
CA LEU A 24 -2.83 -2.37 -5.73
C LEU A 24 -3.81 -1.20 -5.62
N ASP A 25 -3.46 -0.05 -6.19
CA ASP A 25 -4.26 1.16 -6.07
C ASP A 25 -5.67 1.00 -6.65
N ASN A 26 -6.61 1.80 -6.14
CA ASN A 26 -7.99 1.87 -6.61
C ASN A 26 -8.70 0.50 -6.59
N CYS A 27 -8.36 -0.33 -5.60
CA CYS A 27 -8.96 -1.62 -5.35
C CYS A 27 -9.95 -1.57 -4.18
N LEU A 28 -10.83 -2.56 -4.10
CA LEU A 28 -11.78 -2.69 -3.00
C LEU A 28 -11.23 -3.68 -1.98
N CYS A 29 -10.93 -3.18 -0.77
CA CYS A 29 -10.70 -3.98 0.42
C CYS A 29 -12.05 -4.37 1.04
N VAL A 30 -12.24 -5.65 1.34
CA VAL A 30 -13.43 -6.10 2.07
C VAL A 30 -13.28 -5.68 3.53
N ASN A 31 -14.26 -4.94 4.05
CA ASN A 31 -14.25 -4.39 5.42
C ASN A 31 -13.05 -3.50 5.76
N GLY A 32 -12.38 -2.92 4.76
CA GLY A 32 -11.20 -2.07 4.98
C GLY A 32 -10.00 -2.83 5.55
N GLU A 33 -9.89 -4.14 5.26
CA GLU A 33 -8.76 -5.00 5.62
C GLU A 33 -8.01 -5.50 4.38
N ILE A 34 -6.73 -5.80 4.55
CA ILE A 34 -5.88 -6.38 3.50
C ILE A 34 -6.30 -7.82 3.22
N GLU A 35 -6.48 -8.16 1.95
CA GLU A 35 -6.81 -9.52 1.51
C GLU A 35 -5.93 -10.00 0.35
N GLY A 36 -5.41 -11.22 0.47
CA GLY A 36 -4.64 -11.88 -0.59
C GLY A 36 -3.13 -11.66 -0.52
N LEU A 37 -2.64 -10.69 0.27
CA LEU A 37 -1.24 -10.60 0.66
C LEU A 37 -0.92 -11.64 1.74
N ASN A 38 0.26 -12.24 1.66
CA ASN A 38 0.75 -13.28 2.58
C ASN A 38 2.29 -13.25 2.63
N ASP A 39 2.90 -14.10 3.46
CA ASP A 39 4.36 -14.12 3.67
C ASP A 39 5.17 -14.70 2.48
N THR A 40 4.53 -14.98 1.33
CA THR A 40 5.25 -15.44 0.12
C THR A 40 5.92 -14.30 -0.63
N PHE A 41 5.50 -13.06 -0.43
CA PHE A 41 6.08 -11.85 -1.03
C PHE A 41 7.39 -11.44 -0.33
N LYS A 42 8.40 -12.31 -0.37
CA LYS A 42 9.65 -12.15 0.40
C LYS A 42 10.57 -11.07 -0.17
N GLU A 43 10.54 -10.90 -1.48
CA GLU A 43 11.39 -9.98 -2.24
C GLU A 43 10.73 -8.62 -2.48
N LEU A 44 9.55 -8.38 -1.89
CA LEU A 44 8.80 -7.14 -2.11
C LEU A 44 9.50 -5.95 -1.45
N GLU A 45 9.87 -4.97 -2.26
CA GLU A 45 10.57 -3.74 -1.90
C GLU A 45 9.63 -2.52 -1.97
N PHE A 46 8.70 -2.52 -2.93
CA PHE A 46 7.70 -1.47 -3.10
C PHE A 46 6.27 -2.02 -3.07
N LEU A 47 5.42 -1.43 -2.22
CA LEU A 47 4.01 -1.74 -2.13
C LEU A 47 3.19 -0.46 -2.16
N SER A 48 2.28 -0.36 -3.13
CA SER A 48 1.30 0.72 -3.19
C SER A 48 -0.12 0.19 -3.01
N MET A 49 -0.84 0.77 -2.07
CA MET A 49 -2.26 0.50 -1.80
C MET A 49 -3.02 1.82 -1.63
N ALA A 50 -2.88 2.72 -2.60
CA ALA A 50 -3.53 4.02 -2.58
C ALA A 50 -5.03 3.91 -2.90
N ASN A 51 -5.86 4.68 -2.19
CA ASN A 51 -7.31 4.76 -2.42
C ASN A 51 -7.98 3.37 -2.46
N VAL A 52 -7.77 2.56 -1.42
CA VAL A 52 -8.38 1.22 -1.30
C VAL A 52 -9.39 1.10 -0.14
N GLU A 53 -9.74 2.23 0.48
CA GLU A 53 -10.58 2.32 1.68
C GLU A 53 -10.04 1.51 2.87
N LEU A 54 -8.71 1.40 2.99
CA LEU A 54 -8.06 0.66 4.06
C LEU A 54 -8.27 1.35 5.42
N SER A 55 -8.71 0.59 6.42
CA SER A 55 -8.94 1.09 7.78
C SER A 55 -7.96 0.52 8.81
N SER A 56 -7.38 -0.64 8.52
CA SER A 56 -6.49 -1.36 9.44
C SER A 56 -5.35 -2.06 8.72
N LEU A 57 -4.16 -2.01 9.34
CA LEU A 57 -2.95 -2.70 8.90
C LEU A 57 -2.76 -4.07 9.57
N ALA A 58 -3.70 -4.52 10.41
CA ALA A 58 -3.55 -5.73 11.23
C ALA A 58 -3.29 -7.02 10.43
N ARG A 59 -3.72 -7.07 9.16
CA ARG A 59 -3.54 -8.21 8.25
C ARG A 59 -2.32 -8.10 7.33
N LEU A 60 -1.45 -7.12 7.56
CA LEU A 60 -0.22 -6.98 6.79
C LEU A 60 0.71 -8.18 7.09
N PRO A 61 1.19 -8.91 6.06
CA PRO A 61 2.17 -9.99 6.25
C PRO A 61 3.54 -9.43 6.63
N SER A 62 4.47 -10.30 7.01
CA SER A 62 5.86 -9.88 7.26
C SER A 62 6.55 -9.61 5.92
N LEU A 63 6.93 -8.36 5.68
CA LEU A 63 7.58 -7.90 4.45
C LEU A 63 8.94 -7.29 4.82
N ASN A 64 9.92 -8.16 5.07
CA ASN A 64 11.22 -7.74 5.62
C ASN A 64 12.07 -6.96 4.62
N LYS A 65 11.85 -7.11 3.31
CA LYS A 65 12.56 -6.36 2.27
C LYS A 65 11.86 -5.07 1.86
N LEU A 66 10.65 -4.80 2.37
CA LEU A 66 9.88 -3.62 1.98
C LEU A 66 10.59 -2.35 2.42
N ARG A 67 10.89 -1.48 1.46
CA ARG A 67 11.52 -0.17 1.65
C ARG A 67 10.51 0.96 1.51
N LYS A 68 9.60 0.85 0.55
CA LYS A 68 8.64 1.92 0.22
C LYS A 68 7.19 1.43 0.30
N LEU A 69 6.39 2.13 1.10
CA LEU A 69 4.98 1.81 1.33
C LEU A 69 4.09 3.04 1.11
N GLU A 70 3.22 2.95 0.10
CA GLU A 70 2.24 3.99 -0.23
C GLU A 70 0.85 3.58 0.27
N LEU A 71 0.29 4.34 1.21
CA LEU A 71 -1.03 4.14 1.79
C LEU A 71 -1.90 5.39 1.67
N SER A 72 -1.65 6.23 0.67
CA SER A 72 -2.37 7.48 0.47
C SER A 72 -3.87 7.27 0.23
N ASP A 73 -4.68 8.26 0.61
CA ASP A 73 -6.13 8.31 0.40
C ASP A 73 -6.88 7.09 0.98
N ASN A 74 -6.48 6.64 2.17
CA ASN A 74 -7.17 5.60 2.93
C ASN A 74 -7.90 6.18 4.16
N ILE A 75 -8.44 5.32 5.02
CA ILE A 75 -9.16 5.73 6.24
C ILE A 75 -8.46 5.26 7.51
N ILE A 76 -7.14 5.11 7.47
CA ILE A 76 -6.31 4.68 8.60
C ILE A 76 -6.31 5.78 9.66
N SER A 77 -6.60 5.42 10.91
CA SER A 77 -6.57 6.34 12.05
C SER A 77 -5.68 5.89 13.19
N GLY A 78 -4.96 4.77 13.03
CA GLY A 78 -4.14 4.14 14.07
C GLY A 78 -3.61 2.76 13.67
N GLY A 79 -3.02 2.03 14.62
CA GLY A 79 -2.48 0.69 14.37
C GLY A 79 -1.15 0.70 13.60
N LEU A 80 -0.42 1.81 13.65
CA LEU A 80 0.85 2.00 12.95
C LEU A 80 1.99 1.18 13.58
N GLU A 81 1.84 0.74 14.83
CA GLU A 81 2.79 -0.13 15.53
C GLU A 81 3.04 -1.45 14.79
N VAL A 82 2.05 -1.92 14.01
CA VAL A 82 2.17 -3.13 13.19
C VAL A 82 3.26 -2.97 12.13
N LEU A 83 3.49 -1.76 11.62
CA LEU A 83 4.52 -1.50 10.61
C LEU A 83 5.92 -1.81 11.16
N ALA A 84 6.18 -1.48 12.42
CA ALA A 84 7.47 -1.77 13.06
C ALA A 84 7.74 -3.27 13.19
N GLU A 85 6.69 -4.08 13.38
CA GLU A 85 6.81 -5.54 13.49
C GLU A 85 6.89 -6.22 12.12
N LYS A 86 6.18 -5.70 11.12
CA LYS A 86 5.99 -6.34 9.81
C LYS A 86 6.95 -5.85 8.74
N CYS A 87 7.37 -4.59 8.81
CA CYS A 87 8.19 -3.92 7.80
C CYS A 87 9.36 -3.19 8.48
N PRO A 88 10.30 -3.92 9.13
CA PRO A 88 11.35 -3.31 9.95
C PRO A 88 12.35 -2.46 9.13
N ASN A 89 12.47 -2.71 7.83
CA ASN A 89 13.40 -2.03 6.93
C ASN A 89 12.76 -0.91 6.11
N LEU A 90 11.56 -0.45 6.49
CA LEU A 90 10.87 0.60 5.77
C LEU A 90 11.64 1.93 5.85
N THR A 91 11.92 2.52 4.69
CA THR A 91 12.64 3.81 4.54
C THR A 91 11.70 4.95 4.14
N TYR A 92 10.62 4.63 3.42
CA TYR A 92 9.62 5.60 2.96
C TYR A 92 8.21 5.13 3.30
N LEU A 93 7.43 6.01 3.93
CA LEU A 93 6.02 5.78 4.26
C LEU A 93 5.16 6.97 3.86
N ASN A 94 4.16 6.74 3.02
CA ASN A 94 3.14 7.73 2.72
C ASN A 94 1.80 7.37 3.36
N LEU A 95 1.32 8.24 4.23
CA LEU A 95 0.05 8.17 4.91
C LEU A 95 -0.83 9.38 4.58
N SER A 96 -0.53 10.12 3.51
CA SER A 96 -1.32 11.28 3.10
C SER A 96 -2.80 10.94 2.89
N GLY A 97 -3.68 11.90 3.20
CA GLY A 97 -5.13 11.72 3.03
C GLY A 97 -5.78 10.72 3.99
N ASN A 98 -5.09 10.26 5.04
CA ASN A 98 -5.64 9.39 6.08
C ASN A 98 -6.27 10.18 7.25
N LYS A 99 -6.84 9.45 8.23
CA LYS A 99 -7.54 10.02 9.39
C LYS A 99 -6.66 10.08 10.65
N ILE A 100 -5.40 10.46 10.48
CA ILE A 100 -4.43 10.62 11.57
C ILE A 100 -4.64 11.98 12.21
N LYS A 101 -4.97 12.01 13.50
CA LYS A 101 -5.31 13.23 14.25
C LYS A 101 -4.29 13.61 15.31
N ASP A 102 -3.80 12.61 16.04
CA ASP A 102 -3.03 12.80 17.27
C ASP A 102 -1.57 12.39 17.10
N LEU A 103 -0.65 13.12 17.74
CA LEU A 103 0.77 12.79 17.80
C LEU A 103 1.03 11.40 18.40
N SER A 104 0.19 10.95 19.33
CA SER A 104 0.27 9.61 19.94
C SER A 104 0.11 8.48 18.93
N THR A 105 -0.59 8.72 17.83
CA THR A 105 -0.73 7.72 16.75
C THR A 105 0.57 7.59 15.96
N VAL A 106 1.25 8.72 15.74
CA VAL A 106 2.51 8.80 15.01
C VAL A 106 3.70 8.33 15.87
N GLU A 107 3.60 8.45 17.20
CA GLU A 107 4.59 7.93 18.15
C GLU A 107 4.91 6.44 17.93
N ALA A 108 3.94 5.64 17.47
CA ALA A 108 4.15 4.24 17.13
C ALA A 108 5.23 4.03 16.04
N LEU A 109 5.46 5.02 15.18
CA LEU A 109 6.49 4.99 14.13
C LEU A 109 7.91 5.17 14.68
N GLN A 110 8.11 5.57 15.95
CA GLN A 110 9.43 5.68 16.58
C GLN A 110 10.26 4.38 16.53
N ASN A 111 9.59 3.24 16.40
CA ASN A 111 10.22 1.93 16.35
C ASN A 111 10.76 1.59 14.94
N LEU A 112 10.32 2.28 13.89
CA LEU A 112 10.87 2.14 12.54
C LEU A 112 12.18 2.92 12.46
N LYS A 113 13.30 2.25 12.77
CA LYS A 113 14.62 2.90 12.87
C LYS A 113 15.20 3.33 11.53
N ASN A 114 14.77 2.67 10.45
CA ASN A 114 15.26 2.93 9.09
C ASN A 114 14.38 3.94 8.33
N LEU A 115 13.29 4.42 8.93
CA LEU A 115 12.38 5.34 8.26
C LEU A 115 13.05 6.71 8.07
N LYS A 116 13.27 7.09 6.81
CA LYS A 116 13.90 8.35 6.40
C LYS A 116 12.88 9.40 5.95
N SER A 117 11.81 8.97 5.28
CA SER A 117 10.80 9.86 4.72
C SER A 117 9.39 9.48 5.15
N LEU A 118 8.62 10.46 5.62
CA LEU A 118 7.24 10.32 6.05
C LEU A 118 6.37 11.39 5.38
N ASP A 119 5.26 10.99 4.77
CA ASP A 119 4.26 11.90 4.25
C ASP A 119 2.95 11.74 5.03
N LEU A 120 2.47 12.83 5.62
CA LEU A 120 1.23 12.94 6.38
C LEU A 120 0.34 14.05 5.81
N PHE A 121 0.61 14.52 4.59
CA PHE A 121 -0.13 15.59 3.96
C PHE A 121 -1.63 15.30 3.93
N ASN A 122 -2.47 16.32 4.10
CA ASN A 122 -3.93 16.17 4.12
C ASN A 122 -4.47 15.22 5.21
N CYS A 123 -3.72 14.99 6.29
CA CYS A 123 -4.22 14.39 7.53
C CYS A 123 -4.72 15.47 8.50
N GLU A 124 -5.53 15.10 9.49
CA GLU A 124 -6.03 16.07 10.47
C GLU A 124 -4.91 16.64 11.37
N ILE A 125 -3.86 15.84 11.61
CA ILE A 125 -2.67 16.20 12.39
C ILE A 125 -1.91 17.41 11.83
N THR A 126 -1.99 17.67 10.52
CA THR A 126 -1.29 18.80 9.89
C THR A 126 -1.88 20.16 10.29
N ASN A 127 -3.06 20.17 10.91
CA ASN A 127 -3.69 21.39 11.42
C ASN A 127 -3.22 21.78 12.83
N LEU A 128 -2.38 20.96 13.47
CA LEU A 128 -1.82 21.28 14.77
C LEU A 128 -0.81 22.44 14.65
N GLU A 129 -0.81 23.31 15.67
CA GLU A 129 0.26 24.29 15.84
C GLU A 129 1.59 23.54 16.04
N ASP A 130 2.67 24.04 15.44
CA ASP A 130 4.01 23.45 15.52
C ASP A 130 4.07 21.97 15.07
N TYR A 131 3.19 21.58 14.13
CA TYR A 131 3.09 20.22 13.59
C TYR A 131 4.46 19.66 13.14
N ARG A 132 5.17 20.36 12.24
CA ARG A 132 6.47 19.87 11.73
C ARG A 132 7.49 19.71 12.84
N GLU A 133 7.64 20.72 13.71
CA GLU A 133 8.59 20.69 14.83
C GLU A 133 8.28 19.52 15.78
N SER A 134 7.00 19.34 16.13
CA SER A 134 6.55 18.24 17.00
C SER A 134 6.85 16.87 16.41
N ILE A 135 6.68 16.70 15.10
CA ILE A 135 6.98 15.44 14.41
C ILE A 135 8.48 15.16 14.37
N PHE A 136 9.32 16.14 14.03
CA PHE A 136 10.78 15.96 14.05
C PHE A 136 11.34 15.73 15.46
N GLU A 137 10.76 16.36 16.49
CA GLU A 137 11.13 16.08 17.89
C GLU A 137 10.75 14.66 18.32
N LEU A 138 9.57 14.19 17.89
CA LEU A 138 9.05 12.86 18.21
C LEU A 138 9.78 11.76 17.44
N LEU A 139 10.01 11.97 16.14
CA LEU A 139 10.60 11.03 15.20
C LEU A 139 11.98 11.51 14.77
N GLN A 140 12.95 11.48 15.67
CA GLN A 140 14.31 11.97 15.38
C GLN A 140 15.06 11.16 14.31
N GLN A 141 14.52 10.01 13.88
CA GLN A 141 15.10 9.21 12.82
C GLN A 141 14.73 9.67 11.40
N ILE A 142 13.61 10.41 11.22
CA ILE A 142 13.19 10.84 9.89
C ILE A 142 14.01 12.06 9.46
N THR A 143 14.35 12.11 8.18
CA THR A 143 15.04 13.24 7.54
C THR A 143 14.05 14.15 6.83
N TYR A 144 13.04 13.56 6.18
CA TYR A 144 12.07 14.27 5.38
C TYR A 144 10.64 14.06 5.90
N LEU A 145 9.89 15.15 5.99
CA LEU A 145 8.48 15.20 6.34
C LEU A 145 7.72 15.96 5.26
N ASP A 146 6.69 15.34 4.68
CA ASP A 146 5.88 15.90 3.59
C ASP A 146 6.73 16.40 2.39
N GLY A 147 7.85 15.71 2.11
CA GLY A 147 8.78 16.04 1.04
C GLY A 147 9.83 17.11 1.38
N PHE A 148 9.89 17.61 2.62
CA PHE A 148 10.86 18.62 3.04
C PHE A 148 11.61 18.22 4.31
N ASP A 149 12.88 18.59 4.43
CA ASP A 149 13.66 18.42 5.67
C ASP A 149 13.32 19.49 6.74
N GLN A 150 14.08 19.53 7.83
CA GLN A 150 13.92 20.52 8.89
C GLN A 150 14.34 21.95 8.45
N GLU A 151 15.15 22.07 7.41
CA GLU A 151 15.63 23.35 6.84
C GLU A 151 14.80 23.81 5.63
N ASP A 152 13.66 23.16 5.37
CA ASP A 152 12.77 23.38 4.21
C ASP A 152 13.41 23.08 2.84
N ASN A 153 14.44 22.23 2.79
CA ASN A 153 14.96 21.70 1.54
C ASN A 153 14.09 20.53 1.06
N GLU A 154 13.82 20.48 -0.24
CA GLU A 154 13.06 19.40 -0.86
C GLU A 154 13.86 18.09 -0.84
N ALA A 155 13.18 16.98 -0.56
CA ALA A 155 13.77 15.65 -0.61
C ALA A 155 14.26 15.35 -2.04
N PRO A 156 15.43 14.71 -2.19
CA PRO A 156 15.88 14.27 -3.51
C PRO A 156 14.86 13.28 -4.09
N ASP A 157 14.66 13.32 -5.40
CA ASP A 157 13.82 12.35 -6.10
C ASP A 157 14.38 10.94 -5.81
N SER A 158 13.60 10.13 -5.09
CA SER A 158 13.97 8.86 -4.47
C SER A 158 14.35 7.73 -5.44
N GLU A 159 14.55 8.01 -6.73
CA GLU A 159 14.89 7.00 -7.75
C GLU A 159 16.41 6.76 -7.88
N GLU A 160 17.26 7.56 -7.24
CA GLU A 160 18.71 7.55 -7.48
C GLU A 160 19.60 6.98 -6.34
N GLU A 161 19.07 6.59 -5.17
CA GLU A 161 19.90 6.33 -3.98
C GLU A 161 19.73 4.97 -3.24
N ASP A 162 19.11 3.95 -3.84
CA ASP A 162 18.96 2.64 -3.18
C ASP A 162 20.19 1.69 -3.35
N ASP A 163 21.32 2.17 -3.90
CA ASP A 163 22.52 1.35 -4.18
C ASP A 163 23.63 1.42 -3.09
N GLU A 164 23.45 2.16 -1.99
CA GLU A 164 24.53 2.38 -1.01
C GLU A 164 24.21 1.83 0.40
N ASP A 165 23.70 0.60 0.47
CA ASP A 165 23.87 -0.24 1.65
C ASP A 165 24.74 -1.45 1.25
N GLY A 166 26.02 -1.17 1.02
CA GLY A 166 27.06 -2.19 0.99
C GLY A 166 27.16 -2.82 2.38
N ASP A 167 26.80 -4.10 2.48
CA ASP A 167 27.19 -4.98 3.59
C ASP A 167 28.73 -4.96 3.70
N GLU A 168 29.27 -4.01 4.46
CA GLU A 168 30.60 -4.11 5.06
C GLU A 168 30.47 -4.99 6.31
N ASP A 169 30.34 -6.31 6.13
CA ASP A 169 30.49 -7.27 7.22
C ASP A 169 31.67 -8.22 6.92
N ASP A 170 32.81 -7.82 7.49
CA ASP A 170 33.92 -8.64 8.02
C ASP A 170 34.53 -9.73 7.09
N GLU A 171 35.43 -9.30 6.20
CA GLU A 171 36.61 -10.13 5.92
C GLU A 171 37.60 -9.95 7.08
N GLU A 172 37.56 -10.87 8.06
CA GLU A 172 38.65 -11.03 9.01
C GLU A 172 39.94 -11.38 8.24
N GLU A 173 40.78 -10.37 8.04
CA GLU A 173 42.17 -10.53 7.62
C GLU A 173 42.95 -11.31 8.70
N GLU A 174 43.09 -12.63 8.52
CA GLU A 174 44.23 -13.34 9.08
C GLU A 174 45.43 -13.22 8.13
N GLU A 175 46.10 -12.06 8.18
CA GLU A 175 47.52 -11.99 7.85
C GLU A 175 48.30 -12.83 8.87
N ASN A 176 48.80 -14.00 8.47
CA ASN A 176 50.07 -14.51 8.99
C ASN A 176 50.78 -15.47 8.01
N GLU A 177 51.94 -15.00 7.57
CA GLU A 177 53.21 -15.73 7.46
C GLU A 177 53.63 -16.33 6.11
N ALA A 178 54.83 -15.92 5.71
CA ALA A 178 55.47 -16.13 4.43
C ALA A 178 56.39 -17.39 4.41
N GLY A 179 56.10 -18.31 3.49
CA GLY A 179 57.02 -19.22 2.74
C GLY A 179 57.89 -20.24 3.51
N PRO A 180 58.70 -21.09 2.80
CA PRO A 180 58.89 -21.18 1.34
C PRO A 180 59.01 -22.68 0.84
N PRO A 181 59.69 -23.05 -0.27
CA PRO A 181 59.12 -23.83 -1.38
C PRO A 181 59.72 -25.24 -1.58
N GLU A 182 59.01 -26.16 -2.23
CA GLU A 182 59.51 -27.44 -2.80
C GLU A 182 58.29 -28.07 -3.52
N GLY A 183 58.29 -28.58 -4.76
CA GLY A 183 59.31 -29.15 -5.62
C GLY A 183 58.76 -30.50 -6.13
N TYR A 184 58.72 -30.70 -7.46
CA TYR A 184 58.43 -31.97 -8.19
C TYR A 184 56.95 -32.44 -8.12
N GLU A 185 56.26 -33.02 -9.11
CA GLU A 185 56.53 -33.76 -10.36
C GLU A 185 55.32 -33.49 -11.31
N GLU A 186 55.51 -33.10 -12.57
CA GLU A 186 55.33 -33.97 -13.76
C GLU A 186 54.37 -35.15 -13.56
N GLU A 187 53.18 -35.11 -14.17
CA GLU A 187 52.65 -36.22 -14.99
C GLU A 187 51.83 -35.64 -16.16
N GLU A 188 52.28 -36.02 -17.36
CA GLU A 188 51.61 -35.94 -18.64
C GLU A 188 50.36 -36.83 -18.62
N GLU A 189 49.25 -36.42 -19.23
CA GLU A 189 48.46 -37.31 -20.09
C GLU A 189 47.88 -36.49 -21.24
N GLU A 190 48.41 -36.78 -22.43
CA GLU A 190 47.79 -36.53 -23.73
C GLU A 190 46.55 -37.43 -23.84
N GLU A 191 45.45 -36.92 -24.40
CA GLU A 191 44.68 -37.69 -25.39
C GLU A 191 44.08 -36.69 -26.39
N GLU A 192 44.52 -36.85 -27.63
CA GLU A 192 43.88 -36.38 -28.84
C GLU A 192 42.53 -37.10 -29.01
N ASP A 193 41.54 -36.45 -29.61
CA ASP A 193 40.66 -37.11 -30.58
C ASP A 193 39.92 -36.02 -31.38
N GLU A 194 40.38 -35.87 -32.62
CA GLU A 194 39.66 -35.27 -33.74
C GLU A 194 38.50 -36.19 -34.11
N ASP A 195 37.34 -35.64 -34.45
CA ASP A 195 36.48 -36.23 -35.48
C ASP A 195 35.67 -35.11 -36.15
N GLU A 196 36.08 -34.84 -37.40
CA GLU A 196 35.31 -34.19 -38.44
C GLU A 196 34.16 -35.12 -38.86
N ASP A 197 32.97 -34.58 -39.13
CA ASP A 197 32.06 -35.17 -40.11
C ASP A 197 31.31 -34.04 -40.83
N GLU A 198 31.76 -33.81 -42.07
CA GLU A 198 31.01 -33.18 -43.15
C GLU A 198 29.92 -34.13 -43.62
N ASP A 199 28.72 -33.63 -43.88
CA ASP A 199 27.81 -34.24 -44.86
C ASP A 199 27.08 -33.11 -45.62
N GLU A 200 27.51 -32.90 -46.86
CA GLU A 200 26.75 -32.28 -47.95
C GLU A 200 25.79 -33.31 -48.56
N ASP A 201 24.65 -32.84 -49.09
CA ASP A 201 23.93 -33.29 -50.30
C ASP A 201 22.48 -32.78 -50.20
N GLU A 202 22.08 -31.71 -50.88
CA GLU A 202 21.63 -31.58 -52.29
C GLU A 202 20.37 -32.40 -52.69
N ASP A 203 19.47 -31.67 -53.38
CA ASP A 203 18.30 -32.09 -54.18
C ASP A 203 17.04 -32.61 -53.43
N GLU A 204 15.80 -32.40 -53.86
CA GLU A 204 15.26 -32.16 -55.20
C GLU A 204 13.86 -31.51 -55.12
N ALA A 205 13.48 -30.89 -56.23
CA ALA A 205 12.22 -30.23 -56.54
C ALA A 205 10.94 -31.09 -56.44
N GLY A 206 9.80 -30.41 -56.36
CA GLY A 206 8.70 -30.69 -57.29
C GLY A 206 7.30 -30.94 -56.73
N SER A 207 6.37 -30.15 -57.28
CA SER A 207 4.93 -30.41 -57.43
C SER A 207 4.05 -30.16 -56.18
N GLU A 208 2.79 -29.74 -56.28
CA GLU A 208 1.92 -29.27 -57.35
C GLU A 208 0.55 -29.04 -56.68
N LEU A 209 -0.07 -27.92 -57.03
CA LEU A 209 -1.51 -27.62 -57.08
C LEU A 209 -2.47 -28.35 -56.13
N GLY A 210 -3.16 -27.56 -55.31
CA GLY A 210 -4.43 -27.92 -54.69
C GLY A 210 -5.31 -26.69 -54.52
N GLU A 211 -6.07 -26.37 -55.57
CA GLU A 211 -7.15 -25.40 -55.57
C GLU A 211 -8.20 -25.77 -54.50
N GLY A 212 -8.79 -24.76 -53.87
CA GLY A 212 -9.84 -24.93 -52.87
C GLY A 212 -10.28 -23.59 -52.31
N GLU A 213 -10.89 -22.77 -53.15
CA GLU A 213 -11.76 -21.67 -52.72
C GLU A 213 -12.88 -22.24 -51.84
N GLU A 214 -13.15 -21.61 -50.70
CA GLU A 214 -14.52 -21.42 -50.21
C GLU A 214 -14.54 -20.29 -49.16
N GLU A 215 -14.98 -19.11 -49.62
CA GLU A 215 -15.51 -18.04 -48.78
C GLU A 215 -16.79 -18.51 -48.07
N VAL A 216 -16.80 -18.46 -46.74
CA VAL A 216 -18.01 -18.29 -45.90
C VAL A 216 -17.53 -17.52 -44.66
N GLY A 217 -18.05 -16.36 -44.24
CA GLY A 217 -19.36 -15.75 -44.41
C GLY A 217 -19.71 -15.18 -43.03
N LEU A 218 -19.31 -13.92 -42.76
CA LEU A 218 -19.62 -13.17 -41.53
C LEU A 218 -21.12 -12.82 -41.48
N SER A 219 -22.00 -13.77 -41.15
CA SER A 219 -23.43 -13.46 -41.05
C SER A 219 -24.24 -14.42 -40.17
N TYR A 220 -23.94 -14.49 -38.86
CA TYR A 220 -24.85 -14.98 -37.80
C TYR A 220 -24.22 -14.41 -36.51
N LEU A 221 -24.64 -13.31 -35.91
CA LEU A 221 -25.89 -13.21 -35.15
C LEU A 221 -26.07 -11.75 -34.65
N MET A 222 -26.21 -10.79 -35.56
CA MET A 222 -26.74 -9.45 -35.26
C MET A 222 -28.17 -9.37 -35.81
N LYS A 223 -29.16 -9.86 -35.04
CA LYS A 223 -30.55 -9.38 -35.05
C LYS A 223 -31.46 -10.20 -34.12
N GLU A 224 -31.96 -9.52 -33.10
CA GLU A 224 -33.29 -9.59 -32.46
C GLU A 224 -33.16 -8.60 -31.28
N GLU A 225 -33.49 -7.30 -31.41
CA GLU A 225 -34.86 -6.75 -31.50
C GLU A 225 -35.87 -7.56 -30.68
N ILE A 226 -35.87 -7.33 -29.36
CA ILE A 226 -37.06 -7.55 -28.53
C ILE A 226 -37.53 -6.16 -28.09
N GLN A 227 -38.64 -5.74 -28.70
CA GLN A 227 -39.45 -4.58 -28.32
C GLN A 227 -40.22 -4.89 -27.03
N ASP A 228 -40.30 -3.88 -26.18
CA ASP A 228 -41.43 -3.40 -25.39
C ASP A 228 -42.62 -4.36 -25.20
N GLU A 229 -42.92 -4.70 -23.94
CA GLU A 229 -44.30 -4.60 -23.46
C GLU A 229 -44.33 -3.90 -22.10
N GLU A 230 -45.23 -2.93 -22.05
CA GLU A 230 -45.67 -2.13 -20.92
C GLU A 230 -46.32 -3.05 -19.88
N ASP A 231 -46.06 -2.82 -18.59
CA ASP A 231 -47.03 -3.16 -17.54
C ASP A 231 -47.14 -1.97 -16.60
N ASP A 232 -48.25 -1.27 -16.83
CA ASP A 232 -48.83 -0.18 -16.08
C ASP A 232 -49.49 -0.73 -14.79
N ASP A 233 -49.89 0.20 -13.93
CA ASP A 233 -50.90 0.06 -12.88
C ASP A 233 -50.46 -0.23 -11.42
N ASP A 234 -50.29 0.90 -10.72
CA ASP A 234 -51.25 1.40 -9.73
C ASP A 234 -51.24 0.81 -8.31
N TYR A 235 -50.73 1.57 -7.33
CA TYR A 235 -51.31 1.59 -5.98
C TYR A 235 -51.07 2.94 -5.26
N VAL A 236 -52.00 3.86 -5.53
CA VAL A 236 -52.70 4.78 -4.61
C VAL A 236 -51.89 5.53 -3.53
N GLU A 237 -51.71 6.82 -3.79
CA GLU A 237 -51.61 7.91 -2.81
C GLU A 237 -53.02 8.26 -2.29
N GLU A 238 -53.22 8.31 -0.96
CA GLU A 238 -54.12 9.26 -0.28
C GLU A 238 -54.15 9.01 1.23
N GLY A 239 -54.12 10.10 2.01
CA GLY A 239 -54.38 10.06 3.46
C GLY A 239 -53.80 11.24 4.24
N GLU A 240 -54.20 12.47 3.88
CA GLU A 240 -54.12 13.66 4.73
C GLU A 240 -55.01 13.50 5.98
N GLU A 241 -54.54 13.99 7.14
CA GLU A 241 -55.33 14.71 8.17
C GLU A 241 -54.31 15.63 8.88
N GLU A 242 -54.25 16.93 8.57
CA GLU A 242 -55.05 18.06 9.10
C GLU A 242 -54.89 18.25 10.62
N GLU A 243 -54.25 19.38 11.01
CA GLU A 243 -54.84 20.50 11.77
C GLU A 243 -54.56 20.36 13.28
N GLU A 244 -54.35 21.36 14.14
CA GLU A 244 -54.43 22.83 14.17
C GLU A 244 -53.63 23.22 15.44
N GLU A 245 -52.77 24.25 15.41
CA GLU A 245 -53.02 25.60 15.95
C GLU A 245 -53.35 25.75 17.46
N GLU A 246 -52.62 26.71 18.06
CA GLU A 246 -52.98 27.54 19.22
C GLU A 246 -53.12 26.83 20.60
N GLU A 247 -52.85 27.43 21.77
CA GLU A 247 -52.85 28.82 22.16
C GLU A 247 -52.06 28.97 23.49
N GLU A 248 -51.75 30.22 23.81
CA GLU A 248 -51.13 30.70 25.04
C GLU A 248 -51.79 30.21 26.34
N GLY A 249 -50.96 29.77 27.29
CA GLY A 249 -51.34 29.47 28.67
C GLY A 249 -50.66 30.39 29.66
N LEU A 250 -51.19 31.62 29.76
CA LEU A 250 -50.87 32.62 30.77
C LEU A 250 -50.86 32.10 32.22
N ARG A 251 -50.01 32.76 33.03
CA ARG A 251 -50.18 33.10 34.45
C ARG A 251 -50.01 32.00 35.52
N GLY A 252 -49.01 32.25 36.37
CA GLY A 252 -48.89 31.63 37.69
C GLY A 252 -47.99 32.36 38.70
N GLU A 253 -47.95 33.69 38.74
CA GLU A 253 -47.38 34.41 39.89
C GLU A 253 -48.34 34.26 41.09
N LYS A 254 -47.91 33.61 42.18
CA LYS A 254 -48.51 33.80 43.52
C LYS A 254 -47.43 33.94 44.58
N ARG A 255 -47.28 35.19 45.01
CA ARG A 255 -46.63 35.63 46.26
C ARG A 255 -47.45 35.18 47.48
N LYS A 256 -46.79 34.81 48.59
CA LYS A 256 -47.07 35.37 49.93
C LYS A 256 -46.15 34.82 51.06
N ARG A 257 -45.36 35.75 51.60
CA ARG A 257 -45.16 36.13 53.02
C ARG A 257 -44.43 35.25 54.04
N ASP A 258 -43.38 35.89 54.57
CA ASP A 258 -43.03 36.20 55.96
C ASP A 258 -42.81 35.06 56.97
N ALA A 259 -41.56 34.94 57.42
CA ALA A 259 -41.22 35.07 58.84
C ALA A 259 -39.77 35.59 58.96
N GLU A 260 -39.64 36.72 59.64
CA GLU A 260 -38.42 37.25 60.22
C GLU A 260 -37.85 36.24 61.24
N ASP A 261 -36.53 36.04 61.27
CA ASP A 261 -35.80 35.83 62.53
C ASP A 261 -34.36 36.29 62.35
N ASP A 262 -34.08 37.44 62.94
CA ASP A 262 -32.78 38.09 63.09
C ASP A 262 -32.09 37.52 64.34
N GLY A 263 -30.77 37.43 64.29
CA GLY A 263 -29.93 37.16 65.46
C GLY A 263 -28.62 36.51 65.04
N GLU A 264 -27.62 37.27 64.58
CA GLU A 264 -26.59 37.91 65.43
C GLU A 264 -25.88 36.89 66.34
N GLU A 265 -24.55 36.80 66.42
CA GLU A 265 -23.48 37.72 66.08
C GLU A 265 -22.17 36.92 66.04
N ASP A 266 -21.27 37.29 65.14
CA ASP A 266 -19.84 37.02 65.25
C ASP A 266 -19.25 37.94 66.32
N ASP A 267 -18.55 37.36 67.29
CA ASP A 267 -17.28 37.85 67.87
C ASP A 267 -16.61 36.75 68.73
#